data_AF-A0A645C2F1-F1
#
_entry.id   AF-A0A645C2F1-F1
#
_cell.length_a   1.000
_cell.length_b   1.000
_cell.length_c   1.000
_cell.angle_alpha   90.00
_cell.angle_beta   90.00
_cell.angle_gamma   90.00
#
_symmetry.space_group_name_H-M   'P 1'
#
loop_
_entity.id
_entity.type
_entity.pdbx_description
1 polymer ?
#
loop_
_entity_poly.entity_id
_entity_poly.type
_entity_poly.pdbx_seq_one_letter_code
_entity_poly.pdbx_strand_id
1 'polypeptide(L)'
;MIYSRKHKVVSFLCDCTDKNEWLARLEKRLMNPMPNQYFKNIKEIYDHYNKMNIKLVDNEFYIDSCNKVEIIIQQVMEHIKSCCPIKDII
;
A
#
# COMPACT_ATOMS: atom_id res chain seq x y z
N MET A 1 10.75 35.15 8.51
CA MET A 1 11.40 34.22 7.55
C MET A 1 10.93 32.81 7.87
N ILE A 2 10.04 32.23 7.07
CA ILE A 2 9.58 30.85 7.25
C ILE A 2 10.45 29.98 6.35
N TYR A 3 11.26 29.11 6.95
CA TYR A 3 12.02 28.10 6.21
C TYR A 3 11.05 27.07 5.61
N SER A 4 10.74 27.18 4.33
CA SER A 4 10.03 26.13 3.59
C SER A 4 11.01 24.99 3.30
N ARG A 5 10.96 23.92 4.09
CA ARG A 5 11.65 22.66 3.73
C ARG A 5 11.05 22.14 2.42
N LYS A 6 11.88 21.93 1.39
CA LYS A 6 11.46 21.29 0.14
C LYS A 6 11.23 19.80 0.43
N HIS A 7 9.97 19.41 0.54
CA HIS A 7 9.58 18.00 0.70
C HIS A 7 9.08 17.47 -0.64
N LYS A 8 9.51 16.25 -1.01
CA LYS A 8 8.91 15.50 -2.12
C LYS A 8 8.05 14.39 -1.55
N VAL A 9 6.78 14.36 -1.96
CA VAL A 9 5.87 13.25 -1.66
C VAL A 9 5.96 12.25 -2.80
N VAL A 10 6.06 10.97 -2.46
CA VAL A 10 6.00 9.85 -3.41
C VAL A 10 4.82 8.99 -2.96
N SER A 11 3.84 8.80 -3.86
CA SER A 11 2.63 8.02 -3.55
C SER A 11 2.76 6.62 -4.09
N PHE A 12 2.18 5.67 -3.37
CA PHE A 12 2.15 4.26 -3.76
C PHE A 12 0.74 3.71 -3.59
N LEU A 13 0.24 3.09 -4.65
CA LEU A 13 -0.96 2.28 -4.58
C LEU A 13 -0.55 0.84 -4.29
N CYS A 14 -0.86 0.35 -3.09
CA CYS A 14 -0.65 -1.04 -2.72
C CYS A 14 -1.96 -1.82 -2.85
N ASP A 15 -1.96 -2.81 -3.73
CA ASP A 15 -3.11 -3.68 -4.01
C ASP A 15 -2.74 -5.17 -3.84
N CYS A 16 -3.71 -6.07 -3.96
CA CYS A 16 -3.53 -7.51 -3.94
C CYS A 16 -4.32 -8.12 -5.10
N THR A 17 -3.61 -8.54 -6.16
CA THR A 17 -4.28 -9.05 -7.37
C THR A 17 -4.88 -10.45 -7.18
N ASP A 18 -4.32 -11.25 -6.27
CA ASP A 18 -4.88 -12.54 -5.89
C ASP A 18 -6.00 -12.37 -4.85
N LYS A 19 -7.24 -12.44 -5.32
CA LYS A 19 -8.44 -12.37 -4.49
C LYS A 19 -8.50 -13.46 -3.41
N ASN A 20 -8.02 -14.67 -3.70
CA ASN A 20 -8.06 -15.77 -2.74
C ASN A 20 -7.05 -15.52 -1.61
N GLU A 21 -5.85 -15.07 -1.97
CA GLU A 21 -4.85 -14.68 -0.98
C GLU A 21 -5.31 -13.50 -0.14
N TRP A 22 -5.93 -12.49 -0.77
CA TRP A 22 -6.52 -11.35 -0.09
C TRP A 22 -7.59 -11.78 0.93
N LEU A 23 -8.53 -12.65 0.54
CA LEU A 23 -9.56 -13.20 1.42
C LEU A 23 -8.95 -14.00 2.58
N ALA A 24 -7.99 -14.88 2.31
CA ALA A 24 -7.32 -15.68 3.33
C ALA A 24 -6.59 -14.80 4.36
N ARG A 25 -5.92 -13.72 3.91
CA ARG A 25 -5.28 -12.74 4.80
C ARG A 25 -6.30 -12.03 5.69
N LEU A 26 -7.49 -11.71 5.18
CA LEU A 26 -8.56 -11.08 5.94
C LEU A 26 -9.21 -12.01 6.96
N GLU A 27 -9.47 -13.26 6.59
CA GLU A 27 -9.97 -14.28 7.52
C GLU A 27 -9.02 -14.47 8.69
N LYS A 28 -7.70 -14.51 8.43
CA LYS A 28 -6.69 -14.57 9.48
C LYS A 28 -6.73 -13.35 10.41
N ARG A 29 -6.99 -12.15 9.88
CA ARG A 29 -7.15 -10.93 10.69
C ARG A 29 -8.45 -10.94 11.50
N LEU A 30 -9.49 -11.61 11.04
CA LEU A 30 -10.75 -11.73 11.80
C LEU A 30 -10.65 -12.70 12.98
N MET A 31 -9.75 -13.70 12.92
CA MET A 31 -9.52 -14.61 14.04
C MET A 31 -8.87 -13.92 15.25
N ASN A 32 -8.09 -12.85 15.02
CA ASN A 32 -7.47 -12.05 16.08
C ASN A 32 -7.53 -10.56 15.71
N PRO A 33 -8.72 -9.94 15.81
CA PRO A 33 -8.93 -8.57 15.37
C PRO A 33 -8.22 -7.60 16.33
N MET A 34 -7.56 -6.58 15.77
CA MET A 34 -7.06 -5.46 16.57
C MET A 34 -8.24 -4.65 17.16
N PRO A 35 -8.05 -3.91 18.27
CA PRO A 35 -9.14 -3.14 18.90
C PRO A 35 -9.86 -2.15 17.97
N ASN A 36 -9.19 -1.69 16.92
CA ASN A 36 -9.72 -0.77 15.90
C ASN A 36 -10.35 -1.48 14.69
N GLN A 37 -10.45 -2.80 14.69
CA GLN A 37 -10.96 -3.59 13.58
C GLN A 37 -12.43 -3.96 13.83
N TYR A 38 -13.35 -3.20 13.22
CA TYR A 38 -14.79 -3.28 13.51
C TYR A 38 -15.56 -4.30 12.66
N PHE A 39 -14.93 -4.89 11.65
CA PHE A 39 -15.58 -5.86 10.77
C PHE A 39 -15.88 -7.16 11.52
N LYS A 40 -17.12 -7.64 11.41
CA LYS A 40 -17.59 -8.82 12.14
C LYS A 40 -17.51 -10.11 11.32
N ASN A 41 -17.44 -9.99 10.00
CA ASN A 41 -17.40 -11.12 9.08
C ASN A 41 -16.77 -10.72 7.73
N ILE A 42 -16.38 -11.72 6.95
CA ILE A 42 -15.70 -11.53 5.67
C ILE A 42 -16.58 -10.81 4.63
N LYS A 43 -17.90 -10.97 4.71
CA LYS A 43 -18.86 -10.32 3.79
C LYS A 43 -18.87 -8.81 3.98
N GLU A 44 -18.85 -8.33 5.22
CA GLU A 44 -18.74 -6.88 5.51
C GLU A 44 -17.45 -6.28 4.94
N ILE A 45 -16.33 -7.01 5.06
CA ILE A 45 -15.04 -6.60 4.50
C ILE A 45 -15.11 -6.53 2.98
N TYR A 46 -15.62 -7.59 2.34
CA TYR A 46 -15.78 -7.65 0.90
C TYR A 46 -16.66 -6.51 0.39
N ASP A 47 -17.84 -6.31 0.99
CA ASP A 47 -18.79 -5.26 0.60
C ASP A 47 -18.20 -3.85 0.79
N HIS A 48 -17.30 -3.66 1.77
CA HIS A 48 -16.64 -2.38 2.02
C HIS A 48 -15.57 -2.08 0.95
N TYR A 49 -14.61 -2.99 0.77
CA TYR A 49 -13.49 -2.76 -0.15
C TYR A 49 -13.89 -2.89 -1.62
N ASN A 50 -14.83 -3.77 -1.97
CA ASN A 50 -15.30 -3.93 -3.35
C ASN A 50 -16.07 -2.71 -3.88
N LYS A 51 -16.55 -1.83 -2.99
CA LYS A 51 -17.17 -0.55 -3.37
C LYS A 51 -16.15 0.58 -3.54
N MET A 52 -14.90 0.37 -3.13
CA MET A 52 -13.85 1.35 -3.35
C MET A 52 -13.45 1.30 -4.81
N ASN A 53 -13.75 2.37 -5.56
CA ASN A 53 -13.26 2.56 -6.92
C ASN A 53 -11.79 3.00 -6.84
N ILE A 54 -10.91 2.07 -6.47
CA ILE A 54 -9.48 2.31 -6.34
C ILE A 54 -8.89 2.29 -7.74
N LYS A 55 -8.39 3.45 -8.18
CA LYS A 55 -7.68 3.61 -9.44
C LYS A 55 -6.34 4.25 -9.14
N LEU A 56 -5.33 3.84 -9.90
CA LEU A 56 -4.02 4.49 -9.87
C LEU A 56 -4.21 5.97 -10.27
N VAL A 57 -3.75 6.89 -9.43
CA VAL A 57 -3.77 8.32 -9.74
C VAL A 57 -2.46 8.77 -10.40
N ASP A 58 -2.44 9.98 -10.93
CA ASP A 58 -1.24 10.54 -11.58
C ASP A 58 -0.05 10.59 -10.62
N ASN A 59 1.10 10.08 -11.07
CA ASN A 59 2.36 9.99 -10.31
C ASN A 59 2.33 9.06 -9.09
N GLU A 60 1.36 8.15 -9.02
CA GLU A 60 1.36 7.06 -8.05
C GLU A 60 2.01 5.80 -8.63
N PHE A 61 2.84 5.14 -7.83
CA PHE A 61 3.47 3.88 -8.23
C PHE A 61 2.68 2.69 -7.71
N TYR A 62 2.34 1.77 -8.60
CA TYR A 62 1.60 0.57 -8.26
C TYR A 62 2.50 -0.50 -7.65
N ILE A 63 2.02 -1.11 -6.57
CA ILE A 63 2.64 -2.23 -5.86
C ILE A 63 1.61 -3.33 -5.71
N ASP A 64 2.01 -4.55 -6.09
CA ASP A 64 1.22 -5.75 -5.80
C ASP A 64 1.79 -6.48 -4.59
N SER A 65 0.99 -6.55 -3.53
CA SER A 65 1.29 -7.22 -2.27
C SER A 65 1.25 -8.75 -2.35
N CYS A 66 0.91 -9.34 -3.50
CA CYS A 66 1.13 -10.77 -3.79
C CYS A 66 2.62 -11.09 -4.00
N ASN A 67 3.43 -10.09 -4.35
CA ASN A 67 4.87 -10.29 -4.46
C ASN A 67 5.53 -10.50 -3.09
N LYS A 68 6.71 -11.13 -3.12
CA LYS A 68 7.55 -11.25 -1.92
C LYS A 68 7.96 -9.86 -1.42
N VAL A 69 8.07 -9.71 -0.10
CA VAL A 69 8.38 -8.42 0.54
C VAL A 69 9.70 -7.83 0.03
N GLU A 70 10.70 -8.67 -0.24
CA GLU A 70 12.01 -8.24 -0.74
C GLU A 70 11.89 -7.59 -2.12
N ILE A 71 11.03 -8.14 -2.99
CA ILE A 71 10.76 -7.61 -4.33
C ILE A 71 10.04 -6.26 -4.21
N ILE A 72 9.02 -6.18 -3.35
CA ILE A 72 8.26 -4.95 -3.12
C ILE A 72 9.17 -3.83 -2.61
N ILE A 73 10.01 -4.12 -1.61
CA ILE A 73 10.94 -3.15 -1.06
C ILE A 73 11.94 -2.70 -2.12
N GLN A 74 12.46 -3.61 -2.94
CA GLN A 74 13.34 -3.24 -4.06
C GLN A 74 12.65 -2.26 -5.02
N GLN A 75 11.42 -2.57 -5.45
CA GLN A 75 10.63 -1.71 -6.35
C GLN A 75 10.39 -0.32 -5.76
N VAL A 76 10.01 -0.25 -4.48
CA VAL A 76 9.83 1.01 -3.75
C VAL A 76 11.11 1.83 -3.76
N MET A 77 12.25 1.21 -3.44
CA MET A 77 13.54 1.91 -3.34
C MET A 77 14.02 2.40 -4.71
N GLU A 78 13.84 1.61 -5.76
CA GLU A 78 14.15 2.00 -7.14
C GLU A 78 13.28 3.19 -7.59
N HIS A 79 11.97 3.14 -7.29
CA HIS A 79 11.06 4.22 -7.62
C HIS A 79 11.40 5.51 -6.87
N ILE A 80 11.70 5.42 -5.56
CA ILE A 80 12.16 6.57 -4.76
C ILE A 80 13.42 7.18 -5.35
N LYS A 81 14.43 6.37 -5.72
CA LYS A 81 15.67 6.85 -6.34
C LYS A 81 15.43 7.53 -7.69
N SER A 82 14.50 7.02 -8.50
CA SER A 82 14.14 7.66 -9.78
C SER A 82 13.48 9.03 -9.57
N CYS A 83 12.66 9.15 -8.53
CA CYS A 83 11.94 10.37 -8.19
C CYS A 83 12.87 11.41 -7.54
N CYS A 84 13.76 10.95 -6.67
CA CYS A 84 14.75 11.75 -5.98
C CYS A 84 16.10 11.10 -6.25
N PRO A 85 16.85 11.52 -7.28
CA PRO A 85 18.25 11.14 -7.36
C PRO A 85 18.90 11.67 -6.10
N ILE A 86 19.18 10.75 -5.16
CA ILE A 86 19.85 11.05 -3.91
C ILE A 86 21.26 11.50 -4.32
N LYS A 87 21.43 12.80 -4.55
CA LYS A 87 22.74 13.42 -4.54
C LYS A 87 23.09 13.57 -3.06
N ASP A 88 24.09 12.80 -2.65
CA ASP A 88 24.81 12.96 -1.41
C ASP A 88 24.02 12.58 -0.14
N ILE A 89 23.93 11.27 0.12
CA ILE A 89 24.03 10.80 1.51
C ILE A 89 25.50 10.44 1.68
N ILE A 90 26.17 11.31 2.45
CA ILE A 90 27.53 11.30 3.01
C ILE A 90 28.29 9.98 2.85
#